data_AF-A0A7L4PQJ9-F1
#
_entry.id   AF-A0A7L4PQJ9-F1
#
_cell.length_a   1.000
_cell.length_b   1.000
_cell.length_c   1.000
_cell.angle_alpha   90.00
_cell.angle_beta   90.00
_cell.angle_gamma   90.00
#
_symmetry.space_group_name_H-M   'P 1'
#
loop_
_entity.id
_entity.type
_entity.pdbx_description
1 polymer ?
#
loop_
_entity_poly.entity_id
_entity_poly.type
_entity_poly.pdbx_seq_one_letter_code
_entity_poly.pdbx_strand_id
1 'polypeptide(L)' 'MKESSYTRYERARIIGARALQISMGAPVLITTASIDPLEIAIEEFRKDVVPITVKRMK' A
#
# COMPACT_ATOMS: atom_id res chain seq x y z
N MET A 1 -13.72 -7.88 1.48
CA MET A 1 -13.69 -8.29 2.90
C MET A 1 -13.49 -7.04 3.75
N LYS A 2 -14.35 -6.86 4.75
CA LYS A 2 -14.46 -5.74 5.71
C LYS A 2 -13.54 -4.54 5.50
N GLU A 3 -14.16 -3.40 5.16
CA GLU A 3 -13.72 -2.04 5.50
C GLU A 3 -13.48 -1.96 7.01
N SER A 4 -12.38 -2.54 7.46
CA SER A 4 -11.88 -2.39 8.82
C SER A 4 -11.12 -1.08 8.76
N SER A 5 -11.84 0.03 8.84
CA SER A 5 -11.32 1.38 8.63
C SER A 5 -9.92 1.52 9.24
N TYR A 6 -8.90 1.51 8.37
CA TYR A 6 -7.54 1.78 8.82
C TYR A 6 -7.55 3.17 9.43
N THR A 7 -6.91 3.33 10.58
CA THR A 7 -6.70 4.68 11.12
C THR A 7 -5.89 5.49 10.10
N ARG A 8 -5.97 6.83 10.16
CA ARG A 8 -5.13 7.70 9.34
C ARG A 8 -3.63 7.34 9.41
N TYR A 9 -3.18 6.84 10.57
CA TYR A 9 -1.81 6.41 10.82
C TYR A 9 -1.51 5.05 10.17
N GLU A 10 -2.39 4.07 10.33
CA GLU A 10 -2.25 2.75 9.70
C GLU A 10 -2.23 2.90 8.17
N ARG A 11 -3.15 3.69 7.61
CA ARG A 11 -3.21 3.99 6.18
C ARG A 11 -1.91 4.62 5.67
N ALA A 12 -1.42 5.66 6.35
CA ALA A 12 -0.17 6.29 5.98
C ALA A 12 1.02 5.31 6.05
N ARG A 13 1.03 4.44 7.08
CA ARG A 13 2.11 3.44 7.26
C ARG A 13 2.11 2.37 6.18
N ILE A 14 0.94 1.87 5.79
CA ILE A 14 0.80 0.88 4.71
C ILE A 14 1.30 1.46 3.38
N ILE A 15 0.83 2.65 3.02
CA ILE A 15 1.22 3.31 1.77
C ILE A 15 2.72 3.60 1.76
N GLY A 16 3.26 4.16 2.85
CA GLY A 16 4.69 4.46 2.94
C GLY A 16 5.59 3.22 2.90
N ALA A 17 5.21 2.14 3.60
CA ALA A 17 5.94 0.89 3.53
C ALA A 17 5.89 0.26 2.13
N ARG A 18 4.74 0.35 1.46
CA ARG A 18 4.59 -0.18 0.09
C ARG A 18 5.36 0.63 -0.94
N ALA A 19 5.35 1.96 -0.85
CA ALA A 19 6.15 2.83 -1.70
C ALA A 19 7.65 2.51 -1.59
N LEU A 20 8.13 2.25 -0.37
CA LEU A 20 9.51 1.81 -0.15
C LEU A 20 9.80 0.47 -0.85
N GLN A 21 8.92 -0.53 -0.72
CA GLN A 21 9.09 -1.81 -1.41
C GLN A 21 9.21 -1.62 -2.93
N ILE A 22 8.35 -0.80 -3.51
CA ILE A 22 8.36 -0.51 -4.96
C ILE A 22 9.66 0.19 -5.36
N SER A 23 10.13 1.16 -4.57
CA SER A 23 11.42 1.83 -4.81
C SER A 23 12.63 0.87 -4.74
N MET A 24 12.51 -0.22 -3.99
CA MET A 24 13.52 -1.27 -3.89
C MET A 24 13.41 -2.32 -5.01
N GLY A 25 12.53 -2.11 -6.00
CA GLY A 25 12.34 -3.02 -7.13
C GLY A 25 11.40 -4.20 -6.86
N ALA A 26 10.56 -4.12 -5.81
CA ALA A 26 9.53 -5.14 -5.60
C ALA A 26 8.50 -5.13 -6.74
N PRO A 27 7.95 -6.31 -7.11
CA PRO A 27 6.95 -6.39 -8.16
C PRO A 27 5.66 -5.65 -7.78
N VAL A 28 5.19 -4.84 -8.72
CA VAL A 28 3.92 -4.12 -8.66
C VAL A 28 2.81 -5.05 -9.14
N LEU A 29 1.69 -5.11 -8.41
CA LEU A 29 0.57 -6.01 -8.70
C LEU A 29 -0.50 -5.38 -9.62
N ILE A 30 -0.26 -4.15 -10.07
CA ILE A 30 -1.14 -3.36 -10.91
C ILE A 30 -0.39 -2.86 -12.14
N THR A 31 -1.10 -2.75 -13.26
CA THR A 31 -0.59 -2.06 -14.45
C THR A 31 -0.79 -0.55 -14.27
N THR A 32 0.29 0.20 -14.02
CA THR A 32 0.29 1.66 -13.92
C THR A 32 1.12 2.28 -15.02
N ALA A 33 0.75 3.49 -15.45
CA ALA A 33 1.60 4.34 -16.28
C ALA A 33 2.53 5.24 -15.44
N SER A 34 2.24 5.39 -14.14
CA SER A 34 3.04 6.19 -13.21
C SER A 34 4.38 5.51 -12.89
N ILE A 35 5.43 6.32 -12.79
CA ILE A 35 6.80 5.91 -12.42
C ILE A 35 7.04 6.12 -10.91
N ASP A 36 6.28 7.02 -10.27
CA ASP A 36 6.46 7.34 -8.86
C ASP A 36 5.99 6.19 -7.95
N PRO A 37 6.88 5.60 -7.13
CA PRO A 37 6.52 4.55 -6.18
C PRO A 37 5.38 4.91 -5.24
N LEU A 38 5.23 6.18 -4.87
CA LEU A 38 4.17 6.64 -3.98
C LEU A 38 2.80 6.57 -4.64
N GLU A 39 2.69 7.04 -5.88
CA GLU A 39 1.44 6.98 -6.63
C GLU A 39 0.99 5.54 -6.84
N ILE A 40 1.93 4.67 -7.22
CA ILE A 40 1.68 3.24 -7.42
C ILE A 40 1.17 2.60 -6.11
N ALA A 41 1.80 2.90 -4.97
CA ALA A 41 1.34 2.41 -3.67
C ALA A 41 -0.06 2.91 -3.29
N ILE A 42 -0.39 4.16 -3.62
CA ILE A 42 -1.73 4.72 -3.40
C ILE A 42 -2.77 4.01 -4.27
N GLU A 43 -2.44 3.74 -5.55
CA GLU A 43 -3.34 3.03 -6.45
C GLU A 43 -3.55 1.58 -6.03
N GLU A 44 -2.50 0.86 -5.61
CA GLU A 44 -2.62 -0.48 -5.07
C GLU A 44 -3.48 -0.49 -3.81
N PHE A 45 -3.31 0.52 -2.94
CA PHE A 45 -4.10 0.66 -1.72
C PHE A 45 -5.58 0.91 -2.04
N ARG A 46 -5.88 1.75 -3.05
CA ARG A 46 -7.25 2.00 -3.50
C ARG A 46 -7.92 0.77 -4.12
N LYS A 47 -7.14 -0.12 -4.71
CA LYS A 47 -7.61 -1.39 -5.29
C LYS A 47 -7.64 -2.54 -4.27
N ASP A 48 -7.27 -2.28 -3.00
CA ASP A 48 -7.17 -3.29 -1.93
C ASP A 48 -6.28 -4.49 -2.27
N VAL A 49 -5.26 -4.29 -3.12
CA VAL A 49 -4.31 -5.35 -3.55
C VAL A 49 -2.95 -5.27 -2.85
N VAL A 50 -2.77 -4.34 -1.91
CA VAL A 50 -1.48 -4.17 -1.20
C VAL A 50 -1.20 -5.41 -0.36
N PRO A 51 -0.04 -6.08 -0.52
CA PRO A 51 0.32 -7.29 0.22
C PRO A 51 0.85 -6.96 1.62
N ILE A 52 0.16 -6.08 2.36
CA ILE A 52 0.53 -5.65 3.71
C ILE A 52 -0.71 -5.74 4.60
N THR A 53 -0.55 -6.33 5.78
CA THR A 53 -1.63 -6.41 6.78
C THR A 53 -1.18 -5.77 8.08
N VAL A 54 -2.10 -5.08 8.75
CA VAL A 54 -1.84 -4.47 10.05
C VAL A 54 -2.07 -5.49 11.16
N LYS A 55 -1.02 -5.81 11.91
CA LYS A 55 -1.14 -6.57 13.15
C LYS A 55 -1.30 -5.60 14.31
N ARG A 56 -2.50 -5.55 14.88
CA ARG A 56 -2.76 -4.81 16.13
C ARG A 56 -2.31 -5.68 17.29
N MET A 57 -1.22 -5.30 17.95
CA MET A 57 -0.88 -5.89 19.26
C MET A 57 -1.90 -5.36 20.27
N LYS A 58 -2.56 -6.30 20.96
CA LYS A 58 -3.43 -6.02 22.11
C LYS A 58 -2.57 -5.84 23.36
#